data_AF-A0A7C7V2V3-F1
#
_entry.id   AF-A0A7C7V2V3-F1
#
_cell.length_a   1.000
_cell.length_b   1.000
_cell.length_c   1.000
_cell.angle_alpha   90.00
_cell.angle_beta   90.00
_cell.angle_gamma   90.00
#
_symmetry.space_group_name_H-M   'P 1'
#
loop_
_entity.id
_entity.type
_entity.pdbx_description
1 polymer ?
#
loop_
_entity_poly.entity_id
_entity_poly.type
_entity_poly.pdbx_seq_one_letter_code
_entity_poly.pdbx_strand_id
1 'polypeptide(L)'
;MKRFVRWAFLLVGLSCWSGWLGELPAAERRLRVATFQSEVTLPVGHWLYRRPLETVETPLLAKGIVLECDGQRYVLCAVDWCTLRNSAHRMFQARLADAVGTDPSRVAVHCVHQHTAPSVDADAQKLLQDTEKPLQRIDLAFLDEVTKRLAEAAKQAVDKLEPFNQVGLGTARVDRVASIRRLRAEDGSALMFGLQRLTQTRLLWLPVGLFGLAGVLLLI
;
A
#
# COMPACT_ATOMS: atom_id res chain seq x y z
N MET A 1 -67.09 16.43 -60.01
CA MET A 1 -67.18 15.52 -58.84
C MET A 1 -65.81 14.89 -58.60
N LYS A 2 -65.39 14.80 -57.33
CA LYS A 2 -64.10 14.30 -56.80
C LYS A 2 -62.93 15.29 -56.96
N ARG A 3 -62.18 15.72 -55.95
CA ARG A 3 -62.29 15.88 -54.48
C ARG A 3 -60.98 16.60 -54.12
N PHE A 4 -61.06 17.78 -53.53
CA PHE A 4 -59.91 18.53 -52.98
C PHE A 4 -59.13 17.66 -51.98
N VAL A 5 -57.81 17.64 -52.08
CA VAL A 5 -56.94 17.28 -50.95
C VAL A 5 -55.93 18.41 -50.77
N ARG A 6 -56.16 19.21 -49.73
CA ARG A 6 -55.25 20.24 -49.23
C ARG A 6 -54.15 19.54 -48.44
N TRP A 7 -52.90 19.79 -48.79
CA TRP A 7 -51.75 19.42 -47.96
C TRP A 7 -51.68 20.42 -46.80
N ALA A 8 -52.05 19.99 -45.59
CA ALA A 8 -51.82 20.73 -44.37
C ALA A 8 -50.43 20.35 -43.84
N PHE A 9 -49.49 21.30 -43.88
CA PHE A 9 -48.23 21.20 -43.14
C PHE A 9 -48.53 21.35 -41.64
N LEU A 10 -48.44 20.25 -40.89
CA LEU A 10 -48.39 20.28 -39.44
C LEU A 10 -46.93 20.56 -39.03
N LEU A 11 -46.64 21.84 -38.73
CA LEU A 11 -45.46 22.21 -37.95
C LEU A 11 -45.71 21.80 -36.50
N VAL A 12 -45.20 20.63 -36.10
CA VAL A 12 -45.03 20.30 -34.69
C VAL A 12 -43.91 21.19 -34.17
N GLY A 13 -44.28 22.24 -33.44
CA GLY A 13 -43.32 22.98 -32.63
C GLY A 13 -42.77 22.03 -31.57
N LEU A 14 -41.57 21.50 -31.79
CA LEU A 14 -40.72 21.09 -30.67
C LEU A 14 -40.33 22.38 -29.96
N SER A 15 -41.10 22.74 -28.94
CA SER A 15 -40.58 23.58 -27.87
C SER A 15 -39.38 22.83 -27.30
N CYS A 16 -38.17 23.22 -27.70
CA CYS A 16 -36.97 23.01 -26.92
C CYS A 16 -37.23 23.68 -25.57
N TRP A 17 -37.85 22.94 -24.66
CA TRP A 17 -37.58 23.15 -23.26
C TRP A 17 -36.10 22.85 -23.13
N SER A 18 -35.29 23.90 -23.21
CA SER A 18 -33.99 23.96 -22.55
C SER A 18 -34.28 23.85 -21.05
N GLY A 19 -34.71 22.65 -20.64
CA GLY A 19 -34.54 22.20 -19.29
C GLY A 19 -33.05 22.33 -19.07
N TRP A 20 -32.69 23.40 -18.37
CA TRP A 20 -31.53 23.42 -17.53
C TRP A 20 -31.65 22.16 -16.67
N LEU A 21 -31.10 21.05 -17.15
CA LEU A 21 -30.46 20.09 -16.29
C LEU A 21 -29.31 20.88 -15.68
N GLY A 22 -29.62 21.69 -14.67
CA GLY A 22 -28.61 22.16 -13.76
C GLY A 22 -27.89 20.90 -13.34
N GLU A 23 -26.57 20.88 -13.53
CA GLU A 23 -25.73 19.94 -12.79
C GLU A 23 -26.17 20.10 -11.35
N LEU A 24 -26.88 19.08 -10.83
CA LEU A 24 -27.08 18.98 -9.40
C LEU A 24 -25.67 19.06 -8.84
N PRO A 25 -25.34 20.05 -7.99
CA PRO A 25 -24.00 20.16 -7.47
C PRO A 25 -23.67 18.80 -6.87
N ALA A 26 -22.67 18.13 -7.42
CA ALA A 26 -22.16 16.91 -6.84
C ALA A 26 -21.87 17.28 -5.38
N ALA A 27 -22.56 16.64 -4.43
CA ALA A 27 -22.40 16.96 -3.02
C ALA A 27 -20.89 16.99 -2.73
N GLU A 28 -20.36 18.16 -2.36
CA GLU A 28 -18.93 18.34 -2.14
C GLU A 28 -18.50 17.37 -1.04
N ARG A 29 -17.88 16.25 -1.46
CA ARG A 29 -17.37 15.26 -0.52
C ARG A 29 -16.26 15.93 0.26
N ARG A 30 -16.35 15.88 1.59
CA ARG A 30 -15.31 16.45 2.45
C ARG A 30 -14.15 15.46 2.50
N LEU A 31 -13.28 15.59 1.51
CA LEU A 31 -12.06 14.81 1.38
C LEU A 31 -10.95 15.48 2.19
N ARG A 32 -10.36 14.73 3.13
CA ARG A 32 -9.24 15.21 3.95
C ARG A 32 -8.13 14.18 4.03
N VAL A 33 -6.88 14.64 4.16
CA VAL A 33 -5.71 13.79 4.26
C VAL A 33 -4.77 14.28 5.35
N ALA A 34 -4.10 13.35 6.02
CA ALA A 34 -2.97 13.65 6.90
C ALA A 34 -1.92 12.55 6.78
N THR A 35 -0.67 12.91 6.97
CA THR A 35 0.45 11.96 6.99
C THR A 35 0.85 11.64 8.42
N PHE A 36 1.32 10.41 8.67
CA PHE A 36 1.97 10.04 9.92
C PHE A 36 3.24 9.23 9.66
N GLN A 37 4.14 9.24 10.64
CA GLN A 37 5.36 8.46 10.63
C GLN A 37 5.70 8.01 12.05
N SER A 38 6.24 6.80 12.19
CA SER A 38 6.81 6.30 13.45
C SER A 38 8.04 5.45 13.17
N GLU A 39 8.99 5.45 14.09
CA GLU A 39 10.18 4.61 14.00
C GLU A 39 9.87 3.16 14.42
N VAL A 40 10.30 2.22 13.59
CA VAL A 40 10.11 0.77 13.77
C VAL A 40 11.43 0.00 13.76
N THR A 41 12.55 0.70 14.02
CA THR A 41 13.88 0.12 14.18
C THR A 41 13.89 -0.87 15.34
N LEU A 42 14.46 -2.06 15.12
CA LEU A 42 14.59 -3.05 16.18
C LEU A 42 15.70 -2.67 17.16
N PRO A 43 15.61 -3.10 18.43
CA PRO A 43 16.76 -3.07 19.33
C PRO A 43 17.91 -3.95 18.81
N VAL A 44 19.14 -3.52 19.09
CA VAL A 44 20.34 -4.32 18.79
C VAL A 44 20.23 -5.70 19.43
N GLY A 45 20.65 -6.74 18.70
CA GLY A 45 20.53 -8.14 19.09
C GLY A 45 19.23 -8.83 18.64
N HIS A 46 18.20 -8.08 18.25
CA HIS A 46 16.96 -8.69 17.73
C HIS A 46 17.17 -9.26 16.33
N TRP A 47 16.42 -10.29 15.98
CA TRP A 47 16.59 -10.99 14.70
C TRP A 47 16.05 -10.20 13.51
N LEU A 48 16.92 -9.97 12.53
CA LEU A 48 16.55 -9.62 11.16
C LEU A 48 16.16 -10.88 10.38
N TYR A 49 15.87 -10.74 9.09
CA TYR A 49 15.52 -11.87 8.21
C TYR A 49 16.55 -13.02 8.23
N ARG A 50 17.84 -12.74 8.40
CA ARG A 50 18.90 -13.78 8.38
C ARG A 50 19.74 -13.88 9.65
N ARG A 51 19.99 -12.78 10.34
CA ARG A 51 20.91 -12.70 11.48
C ARG A 51 20.46 -11.67 12.51
N PRO A 52 20.98 -11.70 13.74
CA PRO A 52 20.77 -10.61 14.70
C PRO A 52 21.21 -9.25 14.14
N LEU A 53 20.52 -8.20 14.55
CA LEU A 53 20.88 -6.82 14.29
C LEU A 53 22.13 -6.45 15.09
N GLU A 54 23.21 -6.08 14.41
CA GLU A 54 24.47 -5.66 15.04
C GLU A 54 24.60 -4.13 15.07
N THR A 55 24.21 -3.47 13.98
CA THR A 55 24.32 -2.01 13.81
C THR A 55 23.12 -1.45 13.04
N VAL A 56 22.75 -0.22 13.37
CA VAL A 56 21.70 0.53 12.64
C VAL A 56 22.39 1.58 11.79
N GLU A 57 22.38 1.41 10.47
CA GLU A 57 22.90 2.41 9.53
C GLU A 57 21.91 3.56 9.31
N THR A 58 20.63 3.20 9.14
CA THR A 58 19.52 4.14 9.01
C THR A 58 18.31 3.62 9.80
N PRO A 59 17.51 4.50 10.42
CA PRO A 59 16.28 4.10 11.09
C PRO A 59 15.32 3.40 10.12
N LEU A 60 14.60 2.40 10.62
CA LEU A 60 13.48 1.79 9.91
C LEU A 60 12.21 2.57 10.25
N LEU A 61 11.39 2.91 9.26
CA LEU A 61 10.21 3.74 9.46
C LEU A 61 8.94 2.99 9.05
N ALA A 62 7.85 3.31 9.75
CA ALA A 62 6.50 3.11 9.25
C ALA A 62 5.94 4.47 8.86
N LYS A 63 5.50 4.60 7.61
CA LYS A 63 4.96 5.83 7.04
C LYS A 63 3.58 5.55 6.50
N GLY A 64 2.64 6.45 6.75
CA GLY A 64 1.29 6.28 6.26
C GLY A 64 0.52 7.55 6.08
N ILE A 65 -0.65 7.38 5.49
CA ILE A 65 -1.65 8.44 5.32
C ILE A 65 -2.97 7.99 5.93
N VAL A 66 -3.67 8.93 6.55
CA VAL A 66 -5.08 8.82 6.91
C VAL A 66 -5.86 9.60 5.85
N LEU A 67 -6.75 8.91 5.15
CA LEU A 67 -7.69 9.51 4.21
C LEU A 67 -9.05 9.54 4.87
N GLU A 68 -9.73 10.68 4.81
CA GLU A 68 -11.08 10.84 5.31
C GLU A 68 -12.01 11.29 4.18
N CYS A 69 -13.19 10.65 4.11
CA CYS A 69 -14.27 11.02 3.22
C CYS A 69 -15.58 10.93 3.99
N ASP A 70 -16.27 12.06 4.15
CA ASP A 70 -17.59 12.12 4.78
C ASP A 70 -17.60 11.47 6.19
N GLY A 71 -16.54 11.70 6.96
CA GLY A 71 -16.33 11.15 8.30
C GLY A 71 -15.86 9.69 8.36
N GLN A 72 -15.75 9.00 7.22
CA GLN A 72 -15.18 7.66 7.16
C GLN A 72 -13.67 7.74 6.90
N ARG A 73 -12.88 7.00 7.69
CA ARG A 73 -11.41 7.02 7.61
C ARG A 73 -10.85 5.73 7.04
N TYR A 74 -9.78 5.88 6.26
CA TYR A 74 -9.01 4.81 5.65
C TYR A 74 -7.53 5.06 5.93
N VAL A 75 -6.77 4.00 6.11
CA VAL A 75 -5.34 4.09 6.42
C VAL A 75 -4.54 3.27 5.42
N LEU A 76 -3.54 3.90 4.81
CA LEU A 76 -2.49 3.22 4.05
C LEU A 76 -1.18 3.39 4.81
N CYS A 77 -0.50 2.29 5.10
CA CYS A 77 0.76 2.29 5.83
C CYS A 77 1.78 1.37 5.16
N ALA A 78 2.98 1.89 4.93
CA ALA A 78 4.15 1.13 4.49
C ALA A 78 5.15 1.04 5.65
N VAL A 79 5.69 -0.15 5.87
CA VAL A 79 6.64 -0.46 6.95
C VAL A 79 7.94 -0.96 6.35
N ASP A 80 9.06 -0.39 6.77
CA ASP A 80 10.42 -0.74 6.36
C ASP A 80 10.90 -2.11 6.92
N TRP A 81 10.02 -3.11 6.92
CA TRP A 81 10.28 -4.47 7.36
C TRP A 81 10.33 -5.46 6.18
N CYS A 82 10.81 -6.68 6.43
CA CYS A 82 10.88 -7.72 5.42
C CYS A 82 9.48 -8.29 5.17
N THR A 83 8.85 -8.85 6.19
CA THR A 83 7.48 -9.38 6.08
C THR A 83 6.75 -9.22 7.40
N LEU A 84 5.43 -9.05 7.31
CA LEU A 84 4.52 -9.05 8.44
C LEU A 84 3.39 -10.02 8.15
N ARG A 85 3.17 -11.01 9.03
CA ARG A 85 2.24 -12.12 8.79
C ARG A 85 1.31 -12.35 9.97
N ASN A 86 0.19 -13.02 9.69
CA ASN A 86 -0.73 -13.57 10.67
C ASN A 86 -1.15 -12.55 11.75
N SER A 87 -1.15 -12.92 13.03
CA SER A 87 -1.59 -12.04 14.11
C SER A 87 -0.74 -10.77 14.23
N ALA A 88 0.53 -10.79 13.80
CA ALA A 88 1.33 -9.57 13.78
C ALA A 88 0.78 -8.56 12.77
N HIS A 89 0.39 -9.00 11.58
CA HIS A 89 -0.25 -8.13 10.57
C HIS A 89 -1.60 -7.61 11.04
N ARG A 90 -2.45 -8.50 11.57
CA ARG A 90 -3.76 -8.12 12.14
C ARG A 90 -3.64 -7.12 13.28
N MET A 91 -2.59 -7.24 14.11
CA MET A 91 -2.36 -6.31 15.21
C MET A 91 -2.01 -4.90 14.71
N PHE A 92 -1.19 -4.77 13.67
CA PHE A 92 -0.94 -3.45 13.06
C PHE A 92 -2.23 -2.83 12.51
N GLN A 93 -3.04 -3.62 11.78
CA GLN A 93 -4.33 -3.14 11.25
C GLN A 93 -5.26 -2.70 12.37
N ALA A 94 -5.43 -3.53 13.41
CA ALA A 94 -6.33 -3.24 14.51
C ALA A 94 -5.90 -2.01 15.31
N ARG A 95 -4.60 -1.88 15.62
CA ARG A 95 -4.05 -0.74 16.36
C ARG A 95 -4.20 0.58 15.61
N LEU A 96 -3.92 0.58 14.30
CA LEU A 96 -4.13 1.75 13.45
C LEU A 96 -5.62 2.09 13.30
N ALA A 97 -6.47 1.08 13.12
CA ALA A 97 -7.91 1.26 12.98
C ALA A 97 -8.53 1.90 14.22
N ASP A 98 -8.20 1.37 15.40
CA ASP A 98 -8.64 1.90 16.69
C ASP A 98 -8.17 3.36 16.89
N ALA A 99 -6.88 3.63 16.63
CA ALA A 99 -6.30 4.96 16.78
C ALA A 99 -6.97 6.05 15.94
N VAL A 100 -7.43 5.71 14.73
CA VAL A 100 -8.12 6.67 13.85
C VAL A 100 -9.63 6.55 13.91
N GLY A 101 -10.19 5.64 14.72
CA GLY A 101 -11.63 5.42 14.83
C GLY A 101 -12.28 4.86 13.56
N THR A 102 -11.69 3.82 12.97
CA THR A 102 -12.24 3.11 11.80
C THR A 102 -12.22 1.60 11.98
N ASP A 103 -12.73 0.87 10.99
CA ASP A 103 -12.72 -0.59 10.96
C ASP A 103 -11.39 -1.14 10.39
N PRO A 104 -10.83 -2.26 10.92
CA PRO A 104 -9.61 -2.87 10.38
C PRO A 104 -9.66 -3.19 8.88
N SER A 105 -10.83 -3.44 8.30
CA SER A 105 -11.02 -3.65 6.85
C SER A 105 -10.69 -2.42 6.00
N ARG A 106 -10.58 -1.23 6.61
CA ARG A 106 -10.21 0.03 5.97
C ARG A 106 -8.75 0.41 6.19
N VAL A 107 -7.96 -0.51 6.74
CA VAL A 107 -6.52 -0.32 7.00
C VAL A 107 -5.71 -1.29 6.17
N ALA A 108 -4.85 -0.77 5.31
CA ALA A 108 -3.90 -1.55 4.53
C ALA A 108 -2.46 -1.30 5.03
N VAL A 109 -1.79 -2.38 5.43
CA VAL A 109 -0.40 -2.35 5.92
C VAL A 109 0.46 -3.23 5.02
N HIS A 110 1.54 -2.66 4.48
CA HIS A 110 2.46 -3.31 3.55
C HIS A 110 3.90 -3.23 4.05
N CYS A 111 4.71 -4.23 3.70
CA CYS A 111 6.14 -4.21 3.95
C CYS A 111 6.92 -3.88 2.68
N VAL A 112 7.98 -3.10 2.80
CA VAL A 112 8.90 -2.78 1.69
C VAL A 112 9.69 -4.03 1.22
N HIS A 113 9.81 -5.04 2.09
CA HIS A 113 10.47 -6.31 1.80
C HIS A 113 12.01 -6.24 1.70
N GLN A 114 12.63 -5.38 2.49
CA GLN A 114 14.09 -5.38 2.62
C GLN A 114 14.59 -6.50 3.55
N HIS A 115 15.69 -7.15 3.19
CA HIS A 115 16.25 -8.28 3.94
C HIS A 115 17.16 -7.88 5.12
N THR A 116 17.42 -6.59 5.29
CA THR A 116 18.10 -5.98 6.45
C THR A 116 17.11 -5.59 7.57
N ALA A 117 15.89 -6.11 7.50
CA ALA A 117 14.82 -5.87 8.45
C ALA A 117 14.16 -7.20 8.87
N PRO A 118 13.24 -7.22 9.85
CA PRO A 118 12.73 -8.45 10.44
C PRO A 118 11.63 -9.08 9.58
N SER A 119 11.50 -10.40 9.71
CA SER A 119 10.39 -11.16 9.16
C SER A 119 9.52 -11.67 10.30
N VAL A 120 8.38 -11.02 10.51
CA VAL A 120 7.57 -11.15 11.72
C VAL A 120 6.34 -12.03 11.48
N ASP A 121 6.12 -12.96 12.39
CA ASP A 121 4.96 -13.83 12.52
C ASP A 121 4.75 -14.16 14.01
N ALA A 122 3.83 -13.43 14.65
CA ALA A 122 3.61 -13.58 16.09
C ALA A 122 2.94 -14.90 16.47
N ASP A 123 2.18 -15.53 15.56
CA ASP A 123 1.58 -16.84 15.82
C ASP A 123 2.66 -17.93 15.78
N ALA A 124 3.58 -17.86 14.81
CA ALA A 124 4.73 -18.75 14.78
C ALA A 124 5.64 -18.57 16.01
N GLN A 125 5.84 -17.33 16.49
CA GLN A 125 6.65 -17.09 17.69
C GLN A 125 6.04 -17.75 18.94
N LYS A 126 4.71 -17.71 19.10
CA LYS A 126 4.03 -18.37 20.23
C LYS A 126 4.25 -19.89 20.17
N LEU A 127 4.08 -20.50 18.99
CA LEU A 127 4.35 -21.93 18.82
C LEU A 127 5.81 -22.30 19.13
N LEU A 128 6.78 -21.44 18.79
CA LEU A 128 8.19 -21.65 19.12
C LEU A 128 8.48 -21.55 20.62
N GLN A 129 7.73 -20.72 21.36
CA GLN A 129 7.88 -20.58 22.82
C GLN A 129 7.47 -21.85 23.56
N ASP A 130 6.54 -22.62 23.01
CA ASP A 130 6.02 -23.86 23.61
C ASP A 130 6.89 -25.10 23.35
N THR A 131 8.05 -24.92 22.68
CA THR A 131 8.97 -26.04 22.38
C THR A 131 9.98 -26.28 23.51
N GLU A 132 10.54 -27.50 23.60
CA GLU A 132 11.56 -27.85 24.61
C GLU A 132 12.82 -26.97 24.56
N LYS A 133 13.12 -26.39 23.39
CA LYS A 133 14.23 -25.46 23.17
C LYS A 133 13.68 -24.18 22.54
N PRO A 134 13.08 -23.27 23.34
CA PRO A 134 12.45 -22.08 22.82
C PRO A 134 13.41 -21.26 21.97
N LEU A 135 12.96 -20.88 20.78
CA LEU A 135 13.69 -19.98 19.90
C LEU A 135 12.96 -18.65 19.85
N GLN A 136 13.64 -17.58 20.28
CA GLN A 136 13.13 -16.22 20.14
C GLN A 136 13.59 -15.66 18.80
N ARG A 137 12.68 -15.66 17.81
CA ARG A 137 12.85 -15.00 16.52
C ARG A 137 12.25 -13.60 16.51
N ILE A 138 11.26 -13.34 17.36
CA ILE A 138 10.54 -12.08 17.47
C ILE A 138 10.38 -11.80 18.95
N ASP A 139 10.63 -10.55 19.35
CA ASP A 139 10.22 -10.06 20.64
C ASP A 139 8.77 -9.52 20.55
N LEU A 140 7.85 -10.21 21.21
CA LEU A 140 6.43 -9.87 21.22
C LEU A 140 6.14 -8.60 22.04
N ALA A 141 6.97 -8.28 23.05
CA ALA A 141 6.82 -7.07 23.83
C ALA A 141 7.21 -5.84 22.99
N PHE A 142 8.36 -5.93 22.30
CA PHE A 142 8.76 -4.90 21.33
C PHE A 142 7.71 -4.72 20.23
N LEU A 143 7.14 -5.82 19.73
CA LEU A 143 6.10 -5.79 18.70
C LEU A 143 4.83 -5.06 19.18
N ASP A 144 4.39 -5.26 20.43
CA ASP A 144 3.29 -4.51 21.02
C ASP A 144 3.63 -3.02 21.19
N GLU A 145 4.83 -2.71 21.71
CA GLU A 145 5.30 -1.34 21.93
C GLU A 145 5.36 -0.54 20.62
N VAL A 146 5.97 -1.10 19.57
CA VAL A 146 6.12 -0.42 18.28
C VAL A 146 4.78 -0.15 17.62
N THR A 147 3.80 -1.05 17.75
CA THR A 147 2.45 -0.81 17.21
C THR A 147 1.68 0.25 17.99
N LYS A 148 1.89 0.35 19.31
CA LYS A 148 1.34 1.45 20.11
C LYS A 148 1.92 2.80 19.68
N ARG A 149 3.23 2.89 19.49
CA ARG A 149 3.89 4.13 19.00
C ARG A 149 3.40 4.52 17.61
N LEU A 150 3.21 3.55 16.72
CA LEU A 150 2.66 3.79 15.38
C LEU A 150 1.20 4.27 15.44
N ALA A 151 0.38 3.64 16.28
CA ALA A 151 -1.01 4.01 16.49
C ALA A 151 -1.14 5.44 17.03
N GLU A 152 -0.31 5.82 17.99
CA GLU A 152 -0.29 7.18 18.54
C GLU A 152 0.09 8.22 17.46
N ALA A 153 1.07 7.92 16.61
CA ALA A 153 1.41 8.80 15.48
C ALA A 153 0.24 8.97 14.50
N ALA A 154 -0.49 7.90 14.21
CA ALA A 154 -1.68 7.96 13.35
C ALA A 154 -2.83 8.75 14.01
N LYS A 155 -3.04 8.58 15.31
CA LYS A 155 -4.03 9.34 16.09
C LYS A 155 -3.73 10.84 16.03
N GLN A 156 -2.49 11.24 16.28
CA GLN A 156 -2.06 12.64 16.22
C GLN A 156 -2.18 13.24 14.81
N ALA A 157 -2.13 12.42 13.76
CA ALA A 157 -2.33 12.90 12.39
C ALA A 157 -3.80 13.23 12.10
N VAL A 158 -4.77 12.61 12.79
CA VAL A 158 -6.20 12.92 12.62
C VAL A 158 -6.48 14.39 12.97
N ASP A 159 -5.80 14.94 13.97
CA ASP A 159 -5.93 16.35 14.35
C ASP A 159 -5.36 17.34 13.31
N LYS A 160 -4.63 16.82 12.32
CA LYS A 160 -3.94 17.57 11.26
C LYS A 160 -4.50 17.26 9.87
N LEU A 161 -5.74 16.78 9.80
CA LEU A 161 -6.42 16.51 8.53
C LEU A 161 -6.65 17.80 7.72
N GLU A 162 -6.07 17.84 6.54
CA GLU A 162 -6.16 18.96 5.60
C GLU A 162 -7.06 18.61 4.41
N PRO A 163 -7.87 19.54 3.89
CA PRO A 163 -8.73 19.30 2.74
C PRO A 163 -7.90 19.05 1.48
N PHE A 164 -8.34 18.11 0.64
CA PHE A 164 -7.80 17.93 -0.72
C PHE A 164 -8.96 17.73 -1.71
N ASN A 165 -8.74 18.05 -2.99
CA ASN A 165 -9.77 17.92 -4.02
C ASN A 165 -9.32 17.08 -5.23
N GLN A 166 -8.05 16.71 -5.30
CA GLN A 166 -7.48 15.97 -6.43
C GLN A 166 -6.42 14.97 -5.95
N VAL A 167 -6.26 13.89 -6.71
CA VAL A 167 -5.17 12.92 -6.54
C VAL A 167 -4.43 12.84 -7.87
N GLY A 168 -3.15 13.24 -7.86
CA GLY A 168 -2.27 13.07 -9.01
C GLY A 168 -1.71 11.65 -9.05
N LEU A 169 -1.73 11.02 -10.23
CA LEU A 169 -1.09 9.73 -10.46
C LEU A 169 -0.05 9.86 -11.57
N GLY A 170 1.15 9.39 -11.31
CA GLY A 170 2.25 9.39 -12.28
C GLY A 170 2.80 7.98 -12.44
N THR A 171 3.11 7.60 -13.68
CA THR A 171 3.79 6.33 -13.97
C THR A 171 4.95 6.61 -14.91
N ALA A 172 6.05 5.89 -14.71
CA ALA A 172 7.23 5.99 -15.56
C ALA A 172 7.85 4.61 -15.76
N ARG A 173 8.47 4.39 -16.92
CA ARG A 173 9.27 3.19 -17.14
C ARG A 173 10.53 3.28 -16.29
N VAL A 174 10.73 2.27 -15.45
CA VAL A 174 11.98 2.10 -14.71
C VAL A 174 12.89 1.19 -15.53
N ASP A 175 14.09 1.67 -15.88
CA ASP A 175 15.08 0.91 -16.64
C ASP A 175 16.22 0.44 -15.74
N ARG A 176 16.60 -0.83 -15.86
CA ARG A 176 17.78 -1.44 -15.20
C ARG A 176 17.83 -1.37 -13.66
N VAL A 177 16.67 -1.38 -12.98
CA VAL A 177 16.60 -1.40 -11.50
C VAL A 177 16.29 -2.79 -10.92
N ALA A 178 15.71 -3.70 -11.70
CA ALA A 178 15.37 -5.05 -11.26
C ALA A 178 15.59 -6.10 -12.36
N SER A 179 15.72 -7.37 -11.96
CA SER A 179 15.89 -8.51 -12.87
C SER A 179 15.07 -9.72 -12.39
N ILE A 180 14.62 -10.53 -13.35
CA ILE A 180 13.92 -11.79 -13.09
C ILE A 180 14.94 -12.85 -12.66
N ARG A 181 14.84 -13.31 -11.41
CA ARG A 181 15.73 -14.35 -10.85
C ARG A 181 15.39 -15.79 -11.26
N ARG A 182 14.37 -16.00 -12.09
CA ARG A 182 13.93 -17.30 -12.61
C ARG A 182 13.62 -17.19 -14.10
N LEU A 183 14.67 -17.12 -14.92
CA LEU A 183 14.49 -17.10 -16.38
C LEU A 183 14.15 -18.50 -16.87
N ARG A 184 13.33 -18.57 -17.91
CA ARG A 184 13.05 -19.79 -18.63
C ARG A 184 13.75 -19.74 -19.98
N ALA A 185 14.30 -20.86 -20.42
CA ALA A 185 14.74 -21.03 -21.79
C ALA A 185 13.52 -21.16 -22.73
N GLU A 186 13.75 -21.09 -24.04
CA GLU A 186 12.70 -21.20 -25.07
C GLU A 186 11.95 -22.54 -24.99
N ASP A 187 12.62 -23.61 -24.53
CA ASP A 187 12.04 -24.94 -24.30
C ASP A 187 11.24 -25.05 -22.98
N GLY A 188 11.11 -23.96 -22.22
CA GLY A 188 10.39 -23.89 -20.95
C GLY A 188 11.18 -24.36 -19.72
N SER A 189 12.41 -24.89 -19.91
CA SER A 189 13.29 -25.30 -18.82
C SER A 189 13.75 -24.11 -17.98
N ALA A 190 13.98 -24.34 -16.68
CA ALA A 190 14.47 -23.30 -15.80
C ALA A 190 15.97 -23.07 -16.05
N LEU A 191 16.33 -21.85 -16.41
CA LEU A 191 17.73 -21.42 -16.41
C LEU A 191 18.14 -21.27 -14.94
N MET A 192 18.86 -22.28 -14.43
CA MET A 192 19.25 -22.33 -13.03
C MET A 192 20.46 -21.44 -12.78
N PHE A 193 20.25 -20.33 -12.08
CA PHE A 193 21.33 -19.45 -11.63
C PHE A 193 21.73 -19.81 -10.20
N GLY A 194 22.95 -20.32 -10.01
CA GLY A 194 23.58 -20.31 -8.70
C GLY A 194 23.74 -18.86 -8.23
N LEU A 195 23.56 -18.62 -6.92
CA LEU A 195 23.50 -17.30 -6.27
C LEU A 195 24.74 -16.38 -6.48
N GLN A 196 25.72 -16.76 -7.30
CA GLN A 196 27.06 -16.15 -7.36
C GLN A 196 27.66 -15.93 -8.78
N ARG A 197 26.91 -16.03 -9.89
CA ARG A 197 27.47 -15.72 -11.23
C ARG A 197 26.64 -14.74 -12.03
N LEU A 198 26.92 -13.45 -11.81
CA LEU A 198 26.61 -12.34 -12.73
C LEU A 198 27.73 -12.09 -13.76
N THR A 199 28.59 -13.08 -14.04
CA THR A 199 29.74 -12.90 -14.96
C THR A 199 29.48 -13.39 -16.40
N GLN A 200 28.28 -13.87 -16.73
CA GLN A 200 27.93 -14.19 -18.12
C GLN A 200 27.36 -12.96 -18.84
N THR A 201 28.25 -12.26 -19.54
CA THR A 201 28.03 -11.00 -20.29
C THR A 201 26.88 -11.06 -21.30
N ARG A 202 26.48 -12.26 -21.76
CA ARG A 202 25.39 -12.45 -22.71
C ARG A 202 23.98 -12.29 -22.12
N LEU A 203 23.82 -12.35 -20.80
CA LEU A 203 22.50 -12.36 -20.14
C LEU A 203 22.10 -11.00 -19.53
N LEU A 204 23.03 -10.05 -19.47
CA LEU A 204 22.78 -8.63 -19.13
C LEU A 204 21.85 -7.93 -20.14
N TRP A 205 21.60 -8.56 -21.29
CA TRP A 205 20.86 -7.98 -22.42
C TRP A 205 19.56 -8.72 -22.75
N LEU A 206 19.16 -9.71 -21.94
CA LEU A 206 17.83 -10.30 -22.08
C LEU A 206 16.77 -9.24 -21.76
N PRO A 207 15.63 -9.22 -22.49
CA PRO A 207 14.62 -8.19 -22.32
C PRO A 207 14.19 -8.11 -20.86
N VAL A 208 14.42 -6.94 -20.27
CA VAL A 208 13.93 -6.60 -18.94
C VAL A 208 12.41 -6.75 -18.99
N GLY A 209 11.87 -7.71 -18.23
CA GLY A 209 10.42 -7.83 -18.06
C GLY A 209 9.88 -6.51 -17.54
N LEU A 210 8.73 -6.08 -18.06
CA LEU A 210 8.09 -4.84 -17.64
C LEU A 210 7.79 -4.91 -16.13
N PHE A 211 8.51 -4.13 -15.32
CA PHE A 211 8.17 -3.93 -13.91
C PHE A 211 7.22 -2.72 -13.82
N GLY A 212 5.95 -2.99 -13.58
CA GLY A 212 5.02 -1.95 -13.13
C GLY A 212 5.20 -1.74 -11.63
N LEU A 213 6.00 -0.76 -11.24
CA LEU A 213 5.89 -0.18 -9.89
C LEU A 213 4.78 0.86 -9.94
N ALA A 214 3.59 0.49 -9.48
CA ALA A 214 2.56 1.46 -9.15
C ALA A 214 2.93 2.08 -7.79
N GLY A 215 3.74 3.13 -7.82
CA GLY A 215 3.93 4.00 -6.67
C GLY A 215 2.87 5.11 -6.71
N VAL A 216 2.03 5.21 -5.69
CA VAL A 216 1.23 6.42 -5.48
C VAL A 216 2.15 7.43 -4.80
N LEU A 217 2.71 8.34 -5.58
CA LEU A 217 3.34 9.56 -5.05
C LEU A 217 2.22 10.58 -4.85
N LEU A 218 1.73 10.71 -3.62
CA LEU A 218 0.86 11.81 -3.26
C LEU A 218 1.76 13.02 -2.97
N LEU A 219 1.86 13.94 -3.93
CA LEU A 219 2.31 15.30 -3.67
C LEU A 219 1.10 16.00 -3.04
N ILE A 220 1.21 16.35 -1.76
CA ILE A 220 0.31 17.31 -1.10
C ILE A 220 0.84 18.71 -1.43
#